data_AF-A0A2N3REG0-F1
#
_entry.id   AF-A0A2N3REG0-F1
#
_cell.length_a   1.000
_cell.length_b   1.000
_cell.length_c   1.000
_cell.angle_alpha   90.00
_cell.angle_beta   90.00
_cell.angle_gamma   90.00
#
_symmetry.space_group_name_H-M   'P 1'
#
loop_
_entity.id
_entity.type
_entity.pdbx_description
1 polymer ?
#
loop_
_entity_poly.entity_id
_entity_poly.type
_entity_poly.pdbx_seq_one_letter_code
_entity_poly.pdbx_strand_id
1 'polypeptide(L)'
;MRAMAFSARLCVLALLACSAAQANDSSFGDDNGTIRLLHQADISMDREALLLSEARVQVDYVFTNHSERDLSVPVAFPMPPMYFGMADHSALTDFKLWADGKPVATTRKLVVLLDDGSDVSKTFAATGWTPDDVAAFTESSTPPKGRKPLPARWVDGDGQPRFTLNEYFVWQQKFPAKGSVQIRHTYTPSVSTGVPQPSRYLLETYAKDTCIEPSTKASMQRREGQYGLGWANLRYVLTTGKNWNGPIKDFQLTIRKQAPSDILSVCFDGELKKIDPLTFQFKQANFVPMRDLNVLFVRAAE
;
A
#
# COMPACT_ATOMS: atom_id res chain seq x y z
N MET A 1 32.37 -26.93 -50.09
CA MET A 1 31.05 -27.36 -49.55
C MET A 1 31.30 -27.76 -48.10
N ARG A 2 30.70 -27.22 -47.04
CA ARG A 2 29.48 -26.43 -46.81
C ARG A 2 29.75 -25.40 -45.68
N ALA A 3 29.01 -24.29 -45.74
CA ALA A 3 29.13 -23.11 -44.91
C ALA A 3 28.55 -23.26 -43.49
N MET A 4 29.18 -22.59 -42.52
CA MET A 4 28.64 -22.28 -41.20
C MET A 4 27.67 -21.10 -41.30
N ALA A 5 26.50 -21.20 -40.68
CA ALA A 5 25.60 -20.07 -40.43
C ALA A 5 25.30 -20.00 -38.92
N PHE A 6 25.83 -18.97 -38.26
CA PHE A 6 25.46 -18.60 -36.89
C PHE A 6 24.35 -17.55 -36.96
N SER A 7 23.15 -17.90 -36.47
CA SER A 7 22.05 -16.94 -36.28
C SER A 7 22.09 -16.38 -34.86
N ALA A 8 22.53 -15.14 -34.71
CA ALA A 8 22.42 -14.37 -33.47
C ALA A 8 20.99 -13.81 -33.35
N ARG A 9 20.25 -14.21 -32.31
CA ARG A 9 18.95 -13.62 -31.96
C ARG A 9 19.16 -12.44 -31.02
N LEU A 10 18.72 -11.27 -31.47
CA LEU A 10 18.67 -10.01 -30.73
C LEU A 10 17.47 -10.03 -29.76
N CYS A 11 17.70 -10.08 -28.45
CA CYS A 11 16.64 -9.90 -27.45
C CYS A 11 16.52 -8.41 -27.10
N VAL A 12 15.40 -7.79 -27.48
CA VAL A 12 15.00 -6.45 -27.03
C VAL A 12 14.33 -6.61 -25.66
N LEU A 13 14.93 -6.05 -24.61
CA LEU A 13 14.35 -6.00 -23.27
C LEU A 13 13.52 -4.71 -23.15
N ALA A 14 12.19 -4.84 -23.07
CA ALA A 14 11.29 -3.73 -22.77
C ALA A 14 11.27 -3.48 -21.25
N LEU A 15 11.79 -2.33 -20.82
CA LEU A 15 11.65 -1.82 -19.45
C LEU A 15 10.27 -1.20 -19.28
N LEU A 16 9.35 -1.94 -18.65
CA LEU A 16 8.10 -1.39 -18.13
C LEU A 16 8.35 -0.88 -16.71
N ALA A 17 8.43 0.44 -16.56
CA ALA A 17 8.36 1.11 -15.28
C ALA A 17 6.88 1.30 -14.89
N CYS A 18 6.45 0.61 -13.84
CA CYS A 18 5.18 0.89 -13.16
C CYS A 18 5.47 1.25 -11.70
N SER A 19 5.37 2.54 -11.38
CA SER A 19 5.00 3.09 -10.07
C SER A 19 3.45 3.04 -9.96
N ALA A 20 2.76 2.94 -8.82
CA ALA A 20 3.09 3.09 -7.41
C ALA A 20 1.99 2.41 -6.53
N ALA A 21 2.36 1.96 -5.34
CA ALA A 21 1.61 2.18 -4.09
C ALA A 21 2.61 2.14 -2.90
N GLN A 22 2.47 2.90 -1.79
CA GLN A 22 3.41 2.83 -0.62
C GLN A 22 2.81 2.66 0.83
N ALA A 23 3.57 2.15 1.84
CA ALA A 23 3.21 1.72 3.22
C ALA A 23 4.19 0.72 3.87
N ASN A 24 5.49 0.98 3.81
CA ASN A 24 6.40 0.69 4.92
C ASN A 24 7.35 1.87 5.14
N ASP A 25 7.74 2.11 6.39
CA ASP A 25 8.39 3.35 6.81
C ASP A 25 9.68 3.60 6.00
N SER A 26 9.92 4.84 5.57
CA SER A 26 11.15 5.25 4.90
C SER A 26 11.50 6.67 5.31
N SER A 27 12.77 7.03 5.27
CA SER A 27 13.12 8.44 5.36
C SER A 27 12.58 9.23 4.18
N PHE A 28 12.40 10.55 4.33
CA PHE A 28 11.92 11.41 3.24
C PHE A 28 12.50 12.83 3.26
N GLY A 29 12.40 13.54 2.14
CA GLY A 29 12.67 14.97 2.04
C GLY A 29 11.59 15.69 1.23
N ASP A 30 11.37 16.96 1.51
CA ASP A 30 10.42 17.80 0.77
C ASP A 30 11.10 18.40 -0.48
N ASP A 31 10.64 18.04 -1.67
CA ASP A 31 11.06 18.61 -2.96
C ASP A 31 9.91 19.41 -3.57
N ASN A 32 10.00 20.75 -3.50
CA ASN A 32 8.96 21.69 -3.93
C ASN A 32 7.55 21.42 -3.36
N GLY A 33 7.46 20.76 -2.20
CA GLY A 33 6.19 20.40 -1.55
C GLY A 33 5.80 18.92 -1.67
N THR A 34 6.52 18.15 -2.49
CA THR A 34 6.33 16.70 -2.67
C THR A 34 7.17 15.91 -1.67
N ILE A 35 6.63 14.81 -1.13
CA ILE A 35 7.41 13.86 -0.31
C ILE A 35 8.22 12.95 -1.22
N ARG A 36 9.55 13.02 -1.14
CA ARG A 36 10.46 12.08 -1.79
C ARG A 36 11.07 11.15 -0.76
N LEU A 37 10.85 9.86 -0.91
CA LEU A 37 11.45 8.86 -0.03
C LEU A 37 12.94 8.72 -0.33
N LEU A 38 13.77 8.82 0.70
CA LEU A 38 15.23 8.85 0.61
C LEU A 38 15.82 7.54 1.12
N HIS A 39 16.91 7.13 0.49
CA HIS A 39 17.69 6.00 0.95
C HIS A 39 18.54 6.38 2.18
N GLN A 40 18.60 5.50 3.19
CA GLN A 40 19.38 5.67 4.42
C GLN A 40 20.48 4.62 4.49
N ALA A 41 21.68 4.99 4.02
CA ALA A 41 22.83 4.09 3.98
C ALA A 41 23.35 3.71 5.38
N ASP A 42 23.13 4.57 6.40
CA ASP A 42 23.62 4.33 7.76
C ASP A 42 22.66 3.52 8.64
N ILE A 43 21.39 3.34 8.22
CA ILE A 43 20.35 2.74 9.06
C ILE A 43 19.81 1.48 8.39
N SER A 44 19.94 0.32 9.05
CA SER A 44 19.30 -0.93 8.59
C SER A 44 17.97 -1.16 9.27
N MET A 45 17.06 -1.84 8.57
CA MET A 45 15.87 -2.44 9.16
C MET A 45 16.19 -3.87 9.61
N ASP A 46 16.37 -4.06 10.90
CA ASP A 46 16.76 -5.33 11.50
C ASP A 46 15.56 -6.27 11.68
N ARG A 47 14.38 -5.70 11.87
CA ARG A 47 13.13 -6.46 11.97
C ARG A 47 11.96 -5.67 11.42
N GLU A 48 11.04 -6.37 10.78
CA GLU A 48 9.66 -5.92 10.53
C GLU A 48 8.71 -7.08 10.85
N ALA A 49 7.83 -6.87 11.82
CA ALA A 49 6.73 -7.77 12.12
C ALA A 49 5.40 -7.08 11.78
N LEU A 50 4.83 -7.48 10.65
CA LEU A 50 3.63 -6.91 10.06
C LEU A 50 2.42 -7.81 10.34
N LEU A 51 1.38 -7.24 10.95
CA LEU A 51 0.06 -7.84 11.07
C LEU A 51 -0.94 -7.07 10.20
N LEU A 52 -1.62 -7.78 9.31
CA LEU A 52 -2.70 -7.29 8.47
C LEU A 52 -4.03 -7.97 8.82
N SER A 53 -5.06 -7.16 9.01
CA SER A 53 -6.45 -7.59 9.11
C SER A 53 -7.36 -6.43 8.72
N GLU A 54 -8.59 -6.71 8.32
CA GLU A 54 -9.57 -5.66 7.97
C GLU A 54 -9.85 -4.69 9.12
N ALA A 55 -9.69 -5.12 10.38
CA ALA A 55 -9.95 -4.29 11.56
C ALA A 55 -8.72 -3.52 12.06
N ARG A 56 -7.51 -3.98 11.73
CA ARG A 56 -6.26 -3.46 12.30
C ARG A 56 -5.07 -3.82 11.43
N VAL A 57 -4.23 -2.83 11.19
CA VAL A 57 -2.83 -3.03 10.84
C VAL A 57 -1.96 -2.68 12.04
N GLN A 58 -0.93 -3.49 12.26
CA GLN A 58 0.12 -3.22 13.22
C GLN A 58 1.45 -3.57 12.59
N VAL A 59 2.45 -2.71 12.81
CA VAL A 59 3.81 -2.96 12.38
C VAL A 59 4.76 -2.67 13.52
N ASP A 60 5.65 -3.61 13.80
CA ASP A 60 6.72 -3.49 14.78
C ASP A 60 8.06 -3.61 14.08
N TYR A 61 8.84 -2.54 14.11
CA TYR A 61 10.18 -2.45 13.54
C TYR A 61 11.27 -2.44 14.60
N VAL A 62 12.44 -2.94 14.20
CA VAL A 62 13.72 -2.63 14.85
C VAL A 62 14.62 -2.03 13.78
N PHE A 63 15.10 -0.82 14.02
CA PHE A 63 16.08 -0.15 13.16
C PHE A 63 17.40 0.02 13.91
N THR A 64 18.53 -0.08 13.22
CA THR A 64 19.86 0.12 13.82
C THR A 64 20.66 1.13 13.02
N ASN A 65 21.18 2.17 13.70
CA ASN A 65 22.11 3.13 13.14
C ASN A 65 23.55 2.61 13.28
N HIS A 66 24.24 2.46 12.16
CA HIS A 66 25.62 1.94 12.09
C HIS A 66 26.68 3.04 12.13
N SER A 67 26.29 4.32 12.12
CA SER A 67 27.23 5.43 12.20
C SER A 67 27.75 5.67 13.63
N GLU A 68 28.85 6.40 13.75
CA GLU A 68 29.47 6.80 15.03
C GLU A 68 28.77 8.02 15.68
N ARG A 69 27.69 8.53 15.08
CA ARG A 69 26.99 9.71 15.56
C ARG A 69 25.49 9.47 15.65
N ASP A 70 24.84 10.23 16.51
CA ASP A 70 23.39 10.28 16.53
C ASP A 70 22.87 10.86 15.20
N LEU A 71 21.82 10.25 14.67
CA LEU A 71 21.13 10.71 13.47
C LEU A 71 19.72 11.19 13.83
N SER A 72 19.31 12.32 13.27
CA SER A 72 17.92 12.78 13.29
C SER A 72 17.40 12.74 11.86
N VAL A 73 16.44 11.86 11.61
CA VAL A 73 15.97 11.53 10.26
C VAL A 73 14.48 11.85 10.14
N PRO A 74 14.05 12.64 9.15
CA PRO A 74 12.64 12.73 8.76
C PRO A 74 12.17 11.35 8.25
N VAL A 75 11.16 10.77 8.90
CA VAL A 75 10.56 9.49 8.50
C VAL A 75 9.11 9.70 8.07
N ALA A 76 8.73 9.02 6.99
CA ALA A 76 7.37 8.95 6.48
C ALA A 76 6.91 7.51 6.47
N PHE A 77 5.70 7.27 6.97
CA PHE A 77 4.92 6.09 6.66
C PHE A 77 3.97 6.43 5.51
N PRO A 78 4.25 5.94 4.29
CA PRO A 78 3.35 6.15 3.16
C PRO A 78 2.06 5.35 3.32
N MET A 79 0.98 5.78 2.67
CA MET A 79 -0.25 5.01 2.52
C MET A 79 -0.46 4.62 1.05
N PRO A 80 -1.17 3.50 0.77
CA PRO A 80 -1.48 3.17 -0.60
C PRO A 80 -2.25 4.33 -1.26
N PRO A 81 -2.05 4.55 -2.56
CA PRO A 81 -2.77 5.57 -3.29
C PRO A 81 -4.27 5.39 -3.12
N MET A 82 -4.96 6.50 -2.91
CA MET A 82 -6.41 6.52 -2.89
C MET A 82 -6.91 6.40 -4.33
N TYR A 83 -7.74 5.40 -4.56
CA TYR A 83 -8.48 5.25 -5.81
C TYR A 83 -9.91 5.66 -5.50
N PHE A 84 -10.53 6.39 -6.43
CA PHE A 84 -11.93 6.79 -6.34
C PHE A 84 -12.70 6.07 -7.44
N GLY A 85 -13.93 5.66 -7.16
CA GLY A 85 -14.74 4.86 -8.07
C GLY A 85 -15.98 4.30 -7.37
N MET A 86 -16.62 3.29 -7.95
CA MET A 86 -17.85 2.71 -7.40
C MET A 86 -17.65 1.82 -6.16
N ALA A 87 -16.41 1.65 -5.69
CA ALA A 87 -16.14 0.94 -4.45
C ALA A 87 -16.25 1.90 -3.27
N ASP A 88 -16.83 1.44 -2.17
CA ASP A 88 -16.77 2.16 -0.91
C ASP A 88 -15.33 2.12 -0.39
N HIS A 89 -14.77 3.27 -0.11
CA HIS A 89 -13.42 3.39 0.46
C HIS A 89 -13.49 3.94 1.87
N SER A 90 -13.12 3.14 2.87
CA SER A 90 -12.98 3.68 4.22
C SER A 90 -11.71 4.52 4.32
N ALA A 91 -11.76 5.68 4.97
CA ALA A 91 -10.54 6.38 5.34
C ALA A 91 -9.79 5.59 6.43
N LEU A 92 -8.46 5.66 6.42
CA LEU A 92 -7.67 5.19 7.55
C LEU A 92 -7.94 6.06 8.78
N THR A 93 -8.11 5.42 9.93
CA THR A 93 -8.31 6.10 11.22
C THR A 93 -7.36 5.57 12.29
N ASP A 94 -7.27 6.33 13.38
CA ASP A 94 -6.61 5.90 14.62
C ASP A 94 -5.13 5.55 14.47
N PHE A 95 -4.41 6.25 13.58
CA PHE A 95 -2.96 6.11 13.47
C PHE A 95 -2.27 6.52 14.77
N LYS A 96 -1.55 5.57 15.37
CA LYS A 96 -0.77 5.77 16.58
C LYS A 96 0.63 5.23 16.38
N LEU A 97 1.62 5.98 16.85
CA LEU A 97 3.04 5.64 16.71
C LEU A 97 3.73 5.73 18.06
N TRP A 98 4.64 4.77 18.29
CA TRP A 98 5.53 4.74 19.44
C TRP A 98 6.97 4.51 18.98
N ALA A 99 7.91 5.21 19.62
CA ALA A 99 9.34 4.93 19.51
C ALA A 99 9.87 4.57 20.90
N ASP A 100 10.49 3.39 21.03
CA ASP A 100 10.96 2.82 22.30
C ASP A 100 9.89 2.87 23.41
N GLY A 101 8.66 2.53 23.04
CA GLY A 101 7.49 2.51 23.93
C GLY A 101 6.89 3.88 24.26
N LYS A 102 7.49 4.99 23.79
CA LYS A 102 6.99 6.35 24.03
C LYS A 102 6.13 6.83 22.85
N PRO A 103 4.94 7.39 23.08
CA PRO A 103 4.12 7.95 22.00
C PRO A 103 4.87 9.05 21.24
N VAL A 104 4.73 9.05 19.91
CA VAL A 104 5.31 10.07 19.02
C VAL A 104 4.18 10.70 18.22
N ALA A 105 4.13 12.03 18.19
CA ALA A 105 3.19 12.75 17.37
C ALA A 105 3.60 12.67 15.89
N THR A 106 2.63 12.46 15.02
CA THR A 106 2.83 12.49 13.56
C THR A 106 2.03 13.61 12.93
N THR A 107 2.49 14.07 11.77
CA THR A 107 1.74 14.99 10.90
C THR A 107 1.22 14.21 9.71
N ARG A 108 -0.08 14.31 9.44
CA ARG A 108 -0.69 13.78 8.22
C ARG A 108 -0.40 14.75 7.07
N LYS A 109 0.26 14.28 6.02
CA LYS A 109 0.52 15.05 4.79
C LYS A 109 -0.22 14.39 3.62
N LEU A 110 -0.90 15.20 2.83
CA LEU A 110 -1.56 14.78 1.60
C LEU A 110 -0.76 15.30 0.41
N VAL A 111 -0.35 14.39 -0.46
CA VAL A 111 0.32 14.67 -1.74
C VAL A 111 -0.66 14.38 -2.87
N VAL A 112 -0.81 15.33 -3.79
CA VAL A 112 -1.70 15.21 -4.95
C VAL A 112 -0.87 15.31 -6.20
N LEU A 113 -0.75 14.20 -6.93
CA LEU A 113 0.02 14.12 -8.17
C LEU A 113 -0.94 13.96 -9.35
N LEU A 114 -0.76 14.76 -10.39
CA LEU A 114 -1.42 14.53 -11.68
C LEU A 114 -0.84 13.28 -12.35
N ASP A 115 -1.56 12.75 -13.32
CA ASP A 115 -1.15 11.62 -14.18
C ASP A 115 0.20 11.85 -14.91
N ASP A 116 0.54 13.12 -15.20
CA ASP A 116 1.83 13.54 -15.76
C ASP A 116 2.96 13.64 -14.70
N GLY A 117 2.67 13.36 -13.44
CA GLY A 117 3.60 13.41 -12.31
C GLY A 117 3.74 14.78 -11.66
N SER A 118 3.04 15.81 -12.14
CA SER A 118 3.08 17.15 -11.54
C SER A 118 2.48 17.15 -10.13
N ASP A 119 3.24 17.65 -9.14
CA ASP A 119 2.70 17.90 -7.81
C ASP A 119 1.81 19.15 -7.81
N VAL A 120 0.55 18.96 -7.43
CA VAL A 120 -0.46 20.02 -7.31
C VAL A 120 -0.98 20.17 -5.89
N SER A 121 -0.30 19.59 -4.89
CA SER A 121 -0.72 19.50 -3.49
C SER A 121 -1.07 20.86 -2.90
N LYS A 122 -0.20 21.86 -3.10
CA LYS A 122 -0.43 23.23 -2.59
C LYS A 122 -1.66 23.88 -3.20
N THR A 123 -1.82 23.74 -4.52
CA THR A 123 -2.97 24.29 -5.23
C THR A 123 -4.25 23.53 -4.91
N PHE A 124 -4.17 22.21 -4.67
CA PHE A 124 -5.30 21.38 -4.28
C PHE A 124 -5.78 21.79 -2.88
N ALA A 125 -4.88 21.94 -1.92
CA ALA A 125 -5.22 22.43 -0.58
C ALA A 125 -5.95 23.79 -0.63
N ALA A 126 -5.55 24.68 -1.55
CA ALA A 126 -6.18 25.98 -1.74
C ALA A 126 -7.60 25.94 -2.34
N THR A 127 -8.02 24.83 -2.96
CA THR A 127 -9.42 24.66 -3.41
C THR A 127 -10.36 24.36 -2.24
N GLY A 128 -9.80 23.91 -1.12
CA GLY A 128 -10.53 23.43 0.06
C GLY A 128 -11.11 22.03 -0.09
N TRP A 129 -11.00 21.39 -1.26
CA TRP A 129 -11.50 20.04 -1.48
C TRP A 129 -10.85 19.02 -0.53
N THR A 130 -11.63 18.06 -0.06
CA THR A 130 -11.18 16.92 0.74
C THR A 130 -11.13 15.64 -0.11
N PRO A 131 -10.49 14.55 0.38
CA PRO A 131 -10.63 13.24 -0.25
C PRO A 131 -12.10 12.82 -0.43
N ASP A 132 -12.97 13.11 0.55
CA ASP A 132 -14.40 12.80 0.45
C ASP A 132 -15.11 13.62 -0.65
N ASP A 133 -14.71 14.89 -0.84
CA ASP A 133 -15.20 15.71 -1.95
C ASP A 133 -14.81 15.09 -3.31
N VAL A 134 -13.59 14.52 -3.41
CA VAL A 134 -13.12 13.82 -4.63
C VAL A 134 -13.90 12.53 -4.85
N ALA A 135 -14.18 11.75 -3.79
CA ALA A 135 -15.00 10.54 -3.88
C ALA A 135 -16.41 10.86 -4.40
N ALA A 136 -17.10 11.82 -3.76
CA ALA A 136 -18.44 12.23 -4.15
C ALA A 136 -18.49 12.81 -5.58
N PHE A 137 -17.46 13.55 -5.99
CA PHE A 137 -17.34 14.06 -7.35
C PHE A 137 -17.15 12.94 -8.37
N THR A 138 -16.35 11.92 -8.05
CA THR A 138 -16.09 10.76 -8.92
C THR A 138 -17.37 9.97 -9.20
N GLU A 139 -18.25 9.83 -8.19
CA GLU A 139 -19.54 9.14 -8.33
C GLU A 139 -20.59 9.94 -9.12
N SER A 140 -20.64 11.26 -8.91
CA SER A 140 -21.74 12.11 -9.41
C SER A 140 -21.38 12.98 -10.61
N SER A 141 -20.10 13.08 -10.95
CA SER A 141 -19.54 14.05 -11.92
C SER A 141 -19.95 15.51 -11.67
N THR A 142 -20.42 15.82 -10.45
CA THR A 142 -20.94 17.13 -10.07
C THR A 142 -20.11 17.68 -8.91
N PRO A 143 -19.57 18.90 -9.00
CA PRO A 143 -18.82 19.49 -7.90
C PRO A 143 -19.64 19.49 -6.60
N PRO A 144 -19.05 19.11 -5.45
CA PRO A 144 -19.75 19.10 -4.17
C PRO A 144 -20.27 20.50 -3.80
N LYS A 145 -21.39 20.55 -3.09
CA LYS A 145 -22.07 21.80 -2.73
C LYS A 145 -21.11 22.74 -1.98
N GLY A 146 -20.97 23.97 -2.48
CA GLY A 146 -20.11 24.99 -1.87
C GLY A 146 -18.64 24.91 -2.29
N ARG A 147 -18.26 23.95 -3.16
CA ARG A 147 -16.93 23.87 -3.75
C ARG A 147 -16.89 24.52 -5.12
N LYS A 148 -15.80 25.22 -5.43
CA LYS A 148 -15.51 25.65 -6.80
C LYS A 148 -15.13 24.42 -7.64
N PRO A 149 -15.50 24.38 -8.93
CA PRO A 149 -15.05 23.32 -9.83
C PRO A 149 -13.52 23.18 -9.82
N LEU A 150 -13.05 21.94 -9.96
CA LEU A 150 -11.62 21.68 -10.13
C LEU A 150 -11.12 22.30 -11.45
N PRO A 151 -9.84 22.70 -11.52
CA PRO A 151 -9.24 23.15 -12.77
C PRO A 151 -9.44 22.13 -13.90
N ALA A 152 -9.77 22.59 -15.12
CA ALA A 152 -10.01 21.72 -16.27
C ALA A 152 -8.85 20.74 -16.56
N ARG A 153 -7.61 21.14 -16.25
CA ARG A 153 -6.42 20.28 -16.42
C ARG A 153 -6.35 19.10 -15.42
N TRP A 154 -7.18 19.11 -14.37
CA TRP A 154 -7.22 18.07 -13.32
C TRP A 154 -8.35 17.06 -13.54
N VAL A 155 -9.14 17.24 -14.60
CA VAL A 155 -10.20 16.32 -15.00
C VAL A 155 -9.96 15.87 -16.44
N ASP A 156 -10.34 14.64 -16.78
CA ASP A 156 -10.23 14.10 -18.13
C ASP A 156 -11.46 14.43 -19.00
N GLY A 157 -11.47 13.87 -20.21
CA GLY A 157 -12.56 14.08 -21.16
C GLY A 157 -13.90 13.51 -20.70
N ASP A 158 -13.89 12.56 -19.77
CA ASP A 158 -15.06 11.93 -19.17
C ASP A 158 -15.45 12.61 -17.83
N GLY A 159 -14.76 13.68 -17.45
CA GLY A 159 -15.00 14.44 -16.23
C GLY A 159 -14.42 13.78 -14.96
N GLN A 160 -13.57 12.77 -15.10
CA GLN A 160 -12.98 12.04 -13.99
C GLN A 160 -11.68 12.70 -13.50
N PRO A 161 -11.35 12.62 -12.20
CA PRO A 161 -10.08 13.12 -11.68
C PRO A 161 -8.86 12.51 -12.37
N ARG A 162 -7.93 13.36 -12.82
CA ARG A 162 -6.64 12.99 -13.41
C ARG A 162 -5.49 12.99 -12.40
N PHE A 163 -5.80 12.91 -11.12
CA PHE A 163 -4.81 12.97 -10.05
C PHE A 163 -5.02 11.85 -9.04
N THR A 164 -3.94 11.50 -8.38
CA THR A 164 -3.89 10.50 -7.33
C THR A 164 -3.62 11.18 -6.00
N LEU A 165 -4.37 10.80 -4.97
CA LEU A 165 -4.16 11.25 -3.59
C LEU A 165 -3.30 10.23 -2.86
N ASN A 166 -2.16 10.67 -2.34
CA ASN A 166 -1.25 9.86 -1.54
C ASN A 166 -1.11 10.48 -0.15
N GLU A 167 -1.33 9.66 0.86
CA GLU A 167 -1.23 10.09 2.25
C GLU A 167 0.04 9.59 2.90
N TYR A 168 0.60 10.41 3.79
CA TYR A 168 1.78 10.09 4.55
C TYR A 168 1.61 10.52 6.01
N PHE A 169 2.05 9.68 6.93
CA PHE A 169 2.27 10.06 8.32
C PHE A 169 3.75 10.33 8.53
N VAL A 170 4.09 11.58 8.85
CA VAL A 170 5.49 12.02 8.96
C VAL A 170 5.87 12.42 10.37
N TRP A 171 7.11 12.11 10.76
CA TRP A 171 7.71 12.52 12.04
C TRP A 171 9.23 12.66 11.93
N GLN A 172 9.85 13.21 12.97
CA GLN A 172 11.30 13.22 13.13
C GLN A 172 11.71 12.08 14.06
N GLN A 173 12.60 11.21 13.61
CA GLN A 173 13.11 10.09 14.38
C GLN A 173 14.57 10.28 14.74
N LYS A 174 14.89 10.11 16.02
CA LYS A 174 16.29 10.04 16.48
C LYS A 174 16.76 8.59 16.47
N PHE A 175 17.95 8.34 15.97
CA PHE A 175 18.64 7.06 16.01
C PHE A 175 20.00 7.25 16.70
N PRO A 176 20.21 6.72 17.92
CA PRO A 176 21.48 6.85 18.62
C PRO A 176 22.65 6.25 17.83
N ALA A 177 23.86 6.80 17.98
CA ALA A 177 25.08 6.22 17.42
C ALA A 177 25.22 4.75 17.83
N LYS A 178 25.46 3.86 16.85
CA LYS A 178 25.58 2.40 17.08
C LYS A 178 24.41 1.76 17.82
N GLY A 179 23.26 2.45 17.90
CA GLY A 179 22.11 2.08 18.69
C GLY A 179 20.94 1.60 17.83
N SER A 180 20.04 0.86 18.47
CA SER A 180 18.79 0.43 17.87
C SER A 180 17.61 1.20 18.45
N VAL A 181 16.58 1.37 17.63
CA VAL A 181 15.29 1.97 18.00
C VAL A 181 14.17 1.03 17.61
N GLN A 182 13.22 0.83 18.52
CA GLN A 182 11.98 0.13 18.24
C GLN A 182 10.91 1.12 17.81
N ILE A 183 10.32 0.93 16.64
CA ILE A 183 9.22 1.76 16.15
C ILE A 183 8.01 0.86 15.98
N ARG A 184 6.90 1.23 16.61
CA ARG A 184 5.61 0.54 16.45
C ARG A 184 4.59 1.53 15.96
N HIS A 185 3.78 1.12 14.99
CA HIS A 185 2.54 1.83 14.68
C HIS A 185 1.35 0.90 14.50
N THR A 186 0.18 1.46 14.76
CA THR A 186 -1.10 0.76 14.63
C THR A 186 -2.15 1.70 14.07
N TYR A 187 -3.05 1.18 13.25
CA TYR A 187 -4.17 1.94 12.71
C TYR A 187 -5.29 1.00 12.26
N THR A 188 -6.48 1.57 12.06
CA THR A 188 -7.57 0.90 11.33
C THR A 188 -7.36 1.17 9.84
N PRO A 189 -7.17 0.14 9.00
CA PRO A 189 -6.79 0.34 7.60
C PRO A 189 -7.91 0.95 6.78
N SER A 190 -7.51 1.60 5.69
CA SER A 190 -8.42 1.80 4.56
C SER A 190 -8.70 0.46 3.90
N VAL A 191 -9.97 0.15 3.70
CA VAL A 191 -10.47 -1.07 3.05
C VAL A 191 -11.44 -0.63 1.98
N SER A 192 -11.25 -1.17 0.78
CA SER A 192 -12.23 -1.03 -0.30
C SER A 192 -13.25 -2.16 -0.18
N THR A 193 -14.53 -1.83 -0.20
CA THR A 193 -15.64 -2.78 -0.11
C THR A 193 -16.81 -2.30 -0.97
N GLY A 194 -17.96 -2.96 -0.88
CA GLY A 194 -19.20 -2.49 -1.47
C GLY A 194 -20.28 -3.56 -1.43
N VAL A 195 -21.32 -3.38 -2.25
CA VAL A 195 -22.35 -4.42 -2.42
C VAL A 195 -21.73 -5.75 -2.85
N PRO A 196 -22.30 -6.88 -2.44
CA PRO A 196 -21.88 -8.19 -2.93
C PRO A 196 -21.80 -8.24 -4.47
N GLN A 197 -20.77 -8.92 -4.99
CA GLN A 197 -20.49 -8.99 -6.42
C GLN A 197 -20.41 -10.44 -6.91
N PRO A 198 -20.80 -10.72 -8.16
CA PRO A 198 -20.59 -12.05 -8.76
C PRO A 198 -19.11 -12.45 -8.76
N SER A 199 -18.81 -13.75 -8.63
CA SER A 199 -17.42 -14.22 -8.61
C SER A 199 -16.67 -13.84 -9.89
N ARG A 200 -17.35 -13.85 -11.05
CA ARG A 200 -16.78 -13.40 -12.33
C ARG A 200 -16.24 -11.98 -12.26
N TYR A 201 -16.99 -11.06 -11.64
CA TYR A 201 -16.60 -9.65 -11.54
C TYR A 201 -15.38 -9.50 -10.63
N LEU A 202 -15.39 -10.17 -9.48
CA LEU A 202 -14.27 -10.14 -8.55
C LEU A 202 -13.00 -10.74 -9.15
N LEU A 203 -13.13 -11.82 -9.91
CA LEU A 203 -12.01 -12.44 -10.63
C LEU A 203 -11.46 -11.52 -11.72
N GLU A 204 -12.32 -10.91 -12.53
CA GLU A 204 -11.90 -9.96 -13.58
C GLU A 204 -11.23 -8.71 -13.00
N THR A 205 -11.73 -8.23 -11.86
CA THR A 205 -11.26 -6.99 -11.23
C THR A 205 -9.98 -7.18 -10.41
N TYR A 206 -9.88 -8.28 -9.66
CA TYR A 206 -8.82 -8.45 -8.65
C TYR A 206 -7.80 -9.54 -8.97
N ALA A 207 -8.07 -10.49 -9.88
CA ALA A 207 -7.20 -11.66 -10.05
C ALA A 207 -5.76 -11.33 -10.43
N LYS A 208 -5.55 -10.26 -11.20
CA LYS A 208 -4.21 -9.82 -11.61
C LYS A 208 -3.36 -9.41 -10.40
N ASP A 209 -3.94 -8.67 -9.47
CA ASP A 209 -3.20 -8.04 -8.39
C ASP A 209 -3.18 -8.88 -7.11
N THR A 210 -4.07 -9.87 -6.98
CA THR A 210 -4.13 -10.75 -5.78
C THR A 210 -3.77 -12.20 -6.06
N CYS A 211 -3.27 -12.51 -7.26
CA CYS A 211 -2.76 -13.83 -7.66
C CYS A 211 -3.71 -14.99 -7.32
N ILE A 212 -4.97 -14.84 -7.73
CA ILE A 212 -6.04 -15.82 -7.43
C ILE A 212 -5.72 -17.17 -8.09
N GLU A 213 -5.45 -18.18 -7.25
CA GLU A 213 -5.21 -19.55 -7.69
C GLU A 213 -6.47 -20.22 -8.28
N PRO A 214 -6.32 -21.24 -9.15
CA PRO A 214 -7.46 -22.01 -9.68
C PRO A 214 -8.35 -22.63 -8.59
N SER A 215 -7.77 -23.08 -7.48
CA SER A 215 -8.47 -23.64 -6.32
C SER A 215 -9.33 -22.57 -5.63
N THR A 216 -8.78 -21.37 -5.46
CA THR A 216 -9.45 -20.19 -4.91
C THR A 216 -10.60 -19.75 -5.82
N LYS A 217 -10.37 -19.68 -7.13
CA LYS A 217 -11.41 -19.41 -8.14
C LYS A 217 -12.57 -20.39 -8.03
N ALA A 218 -12.29 -21.69 -8.01
CA ALA A 218 -13.33 -22.72 -7.87
C ALA A 218 -14.06 -22.63 -6.51
N SER A 219 -13.38 -22.21 -5.44
CA SER A 219 -14.00 -21.97 -4.14
C SER A 219 -14.95 -20.76 -4.18
N MET A 220 -14.57 -19.66 -4.82
CA MET A 220 -15.41 -18.48 -5.00
C MET A 220 -16.68 -18.84 -5.78
N GLN A 221 -16.54 -19.51 -6.93
CA GLN A 221 -17.66 -19.90 -7.78
C GLN A 221 -18.66 -20.83 -7.06
N ARG A 222 -18.17 -21.77 -6.23
CA ARG A 222 -19.05 -22.67 -5.47
C ARG A 222 -19.80 -22.01 -4.32
N ARG A 223 -19.29 -20.90 -3.80
CA ARG A 223 -19.84 -20.20 -2.63
C ARG A 223 -20.65 -18.96 -3.00
N GLU A 224 -20.68 -18.63 -4.29
CA GLU A 224 -21.46 -17.52 -4.81
C GLU A 224 -22.96 -17.78 -4.56
N GLY A 225 -23.59 -16.90 -3.79
CA GLY A 225 -25.02 -16.92 -3.55
C GLY A 225 -25.80 -16.15 -4.61
N GLN A 226 -27.12 -16.06 -4.45
CA GLN A 226 -28.01 -15.30 -5.35
C GLN A 226 -27.56 -13.84 -5.53
N TYR A 227 -27.03 -13.22 -4.47
CA TYR A 227 -26.58 -11.83 -4.46
C TYR A 227 -25.08 -11.69 -4.75
N GLY A 228 -24.36 -12.79 -5.01
CA GLY A 228 -22.92 -12.77 -5.20
C GLY A 228 -22.13 -13.09 -3.93
N LEU A 229 -20.96 -12.47 -3.80
CA LEU A 229 -20.00 -12.65 -2.72
C LEU A 229 -19.69 -11.31 -2.05
N GLY A 230 -19.68 -11.30 -0.72
CA GLY A 230 -19.11 -10.20 0.04
C GLY A 230 -17.59 -10.15 -0.19
N TRP A 231 -17.03 -8.96 -0.26
CA TRP A 231 -15.61 -8.77 -0.56
C TRP A 231 -15.03 -7.58 0.19
N ALA A 232 -13.74 -7.63 0.47
CA ALA A 232 -12.98 -6.53 1.02
C ALA A 232 -11.55 -6.57 0.47
N ASN A 233 -11.03 -5.42 0.09
CA ASN A 233 -9.69 -5.28 -0.45
C ASN A 233 -8.85 -4.37 0.45
N LEU A 234 -7.73 -4.90 0.93
CA LEU A 234 -6.77 -4.17 1.74
C LEU A 234 -5.45 -4.11 0.98
N ARG A 235 -4.92 -2.89 0.82
CA ARG A 235 -3.60 -2.66 0.26
C ARG A 235 -2.64 -2.27 1.38
N TYR A 236 -1.44 -2.82 1.31
CA TYR A 236 -0.31 -2.46 2.16
C TYR A 236 0.91 -2.52 1.28
N VAL A 237 1.96 -1.82 1.63
CA VAL A 237 3.12 -1.76 0.76
C VAL A 237 4.33 -2.16 1.51
N LEU A 238 5.14 -2.91 0.79
CA LEU A 238 6.31 -3.48 1.36
C LEU A 238 7.59 -2.98 0.68
N THR A 239 7.50 -2.38 -0.49
CA THR A 239 8.68 -2.11 -1.31
C THR A 239 9.57 -0.97 -0.80
N THR A 240 9.08 -0.01 -0.01
CA THR A 240 9.94 1.04 0.59
C THR A 240 10.93 0.54 1.62
N GLY A 241 10.80 -0.72 2.06
CA GLY A 241 11.76 -1.36 2.96
C GLY A 241 13.17 -1.40 2.35
N LYS A 242 13.27 -1.33 1.02
CA LYS A 242 14.53 -1.22 0.27
C LYS A 242 15.23 0.13 0.42
N ASN A 243 14.57 1.14 0.97
CA ASN A 243 15.18 2.44 1.20
C ASN A 243 16.10 2.44 2.43
N TRP A 244 16.11 1.37 3.23
CA TRP A 244 17.06 1.21 4.32
C TRP A 244 18.30 0.46 3.85
N ASN A 245 19.35 0.48 4.68
CA ASN A 245 20.60 -0.21 4.38
C ASN A 245 20.40 -1.73 4.40
N GLY A 246 20.43 -2.32 3.20
CA GLY A 246 20.36 -3.76 3.00
C GLY A 246 18.94 -4.35 3.07
N PRO A 247 18.82 -5.68 3.07
CA PRO A 247 17.54 -6.36 3.22
C PRO A 247 16.99 -6.22 4.65
N ILE A 248 15.70 -6.49 4.81
CA ILE A 248 15.06 -6.63 6.12
C ILE A 248 15.60 -7.91 6.77
N LYS A 249 16.35 -7.79 7.87
CA LYS A 249 17.09 -8.95 8.42
C LYS A 249 16.16 -10.04 8.96
N ASP A 250 15.08 -9.69 9.65
CA ASP A 250 14.01 -10.59 10.12
C ASP A 250 12.62 -10.03 9.72
N PHE A 251 12.04 -10.59 8.65
CA PHE A 251 10.71 -10.21 8.19
C PHE A 251 9.66 -11.24 8.62
N GLN A 252 8.56 -10.76 9.20
CA GLN A 252 7.42 -11.57 9.61
C GLN A 252 6.12 -10.93 9.10
N LEU A 253 5.35 -11.68 8.32
CA LEU A 253 4.02 -11.27 7.86
C LEU A 253 2.97 -12.18 8.49
N THR A 254 1.96 -11.58 9.11
CA THR A 254 0.77 -12.25 9.62
C THR A 254 -0.46 -11.64 8.97
N ILE A 255 -1.28 -12.45 8.31
CA ILE A 255 -2.58 -12.03 7.77
C ILE A 255 -3.68 -12.75 8.53
N ARG A 256 -4.63 -12.01 9.10
CA ARG A 256 -5.79 -12.54 9.83
C ARG A 256 -7.08 -12.23 9.10
N LYS A 257 -7.86 -13.28 8.84
CA LYS A 257 -9.23 -13.20 8.32
C LYS A 257 -10.22 -12.83 9.42
N GLN A 258 -11.40 -12.35 9.05
CA GLN A 258 -12.50 -12.12 9.99
C GLN A 258 -13.18 -13.43 10.40
N ALA A 259 -13.44 -14.32 9.43
CA ALA A 259 -14.07 -15.61 9.68
C ALA A 259 -13.25 -16.81 9.14
N PRO A 260 -13.36 -18.00 9.75
CA PRO A 260 -12.69 -19.22 9.26
C PRO A 260 -13.10 -19.60 7.84
N SER A 261 -14.34 -19.27 7.48
CA SER A 261 -14.92 -19.48 6.16
C SER A 261 -14.37 -18.52 5.11
N ASP A 262 -13.85 -17.35 5.46
CA ASP A 262 -13.37 -16.38 4.46
C ASP A 262 -12.30 -16.98 3.55
N ILE A 263 -12.36 -16.62 2.28
CA ILE A 263 -11.31 -16.88 1.31
C ILE A 263 -10.33 -15.71 1.37
N LEU A 264 -9.04 -16.04 1.40
CA LEU A 264 -7.95 -15.08 1.35
C LEU A 264 -7.18 -15.26 0.04
N SER A 265 -6.99 -14.19 -0.71
CA SER A 265 -6.09 -14.14 -1.87
C SER A 265 -5.12 -12.98 -1.73
N VAL A 266 -3.85 -13.22 -1.98
CA VAL A 266 -2.82 -12.18 -1.97
C VAL A 266 -1.72 -12.54 -2.94
N CYS A 267 -1.24 -11.55 -3.67
CA CYS A 267 -0.05 -11.73 -4.47
C CYS A 267 1.20 -11.39 -3.64
N PHE A 268 1.96 -12.42 -3.26
CA PHE A 268 3.12 -12.29 -2.38
C PHE A 268 4.25 -13.21 -2.85
N ASP A 269 5.50 -12.72 -2.76
CA ASP A 269 6.71 -13.44 -3.21
C ASP A 269 7.20 -14.53 -2.23
N GLY A 270 6.40 -14.90 -1.25
CA GLY A 270 6.71 -15.92 -0.25
C GLY A 270 5.56 -16.90 -0.02
N GLU A 271 5.87 -18.04 0.60
CA GLU A 271 4.89 -19.07 0.90
C GLU A 271 4.17 -18.76 2.24
N LEU A 272 2.96 -18.21 2.17
CA LEU A 272 2.12 -18.03 3.35
C LEU A 272 1.62 -19.38 3.86
N LYS A 273 2.03 -19.73 5.09
CA LYS A 273 1.58 -20.94 5.77
C LYS A 273 0.33 -20.64 6.58
N LYS A 274 -0.74 -21.39 6.33
CA LYS A 274 -1.92 -21.39 7.20
C LYS A 274 -1.55 -22.08 8.51
N ILE A 275 -1.58 -21.34 9.62
CA ILE A 275 -1.25 -21.87 10.96
C ILE A 275 -2.50 -22.24 11.76
N ASP A 276 -3.63 -21.59 11.48
CA ASP A 276 -4.93 -21.88 12.07
C ASP A 276 -6.06 -21.45 11.08
N PRO A 277 -7.35 -21.67 11.38
CA PRO A 277 -8.43 -21.32 10.46
C PRO A 277 -8.52 -19.83 10.06
N LEU A 278 -7.99 -18.92 10.88
CA LEU A 278 -8.03 -17.47 10.71
C LEU A 278 -6.68 -16.88 10.26
N THR A 279 -5.56 -17.53 10.61
CA THR A 279 -4.24 -16.91 10.52
C THR A 279 -3.33 -17.57 9.50
N PHE A 280 -2.71 -16.73 8.68
CA PHE A 280 -1.65 -17.08 7.73
C PHE A 280 -0.36 -16.36 8.13
N GLN A 281 0.77 -17.05 8.07
CA GLN A 281 2.06 -16.50 8.45
C GLN A 281 3.16 -16.80 7.43
N PHE A 282 4.08 -15.85 7.31
CA PHE A 282 5.33 -16.00 6.60
C PHE A 282 6.46 -15.40 7.43
N LYS A 283 7.62 -16.05 7.39
CA LYS A 283 8.85 -15.57 8.03
C LYS A 283 10.02 -15.80 7.09
N GLN A 284 10.87 -14.80 6.93
CA GLN A 284 12.08 -14.92 6.13
C GLN A 284 13.19 -14.02 6.68
N ALA A 285 14.40 -14.57 6.73
CA ALA A 285 15.60 -13.80 6.98
C ALA A 285 16.09 -13.11 5.71
N ASN A 286 16.68 -11.91 5.84
CA ASN A 286 17.22 -11.11 4.73
C ASN A 286 16.20 -10.95 3.59
N PHE A 287 14.97 -10.58 3.95
CA PHE A 287 13.88 -10.40 3.00
C PHE A 287 14.05 -9.09 2.22
N VAL A 288 13.94 -9.18 0.89
CA VAL A 288 13.93 -8.02 0.00
C VAL A 288 12.52 -7.90 -0.58
N PRO A 289 11.75 -6.87 -0.20
CA PRO A 289 10.38 -6.75 -0.64
C PRO A 289 10.29 -6.31 -2.10
N MET A 290 9.88 -7.23 -2.97
CA MET A 290 9.83 -7.00 -4.43
C MET A 290 8.49 -6.48 -4.94
N ARG A 291 7.43 -6.60 -4.14
CA ARG A 291 6.09 -6.11 -4.44
C ARG A 291 5.36 -5.66 -3.19
N ASP A 292 4.36 -4.85 -3.40
CA ASP A 292 3.39 -4.45 -2.38
C ASP A 292 2.33 -5.53 -2.22
N LEU A 293 1.62 -5.48 -1.09
CA LEU A 293 0.59 -6.44 -0.74
C LEU A 293 -0.78 -5.92 -1.17
N ASN A 294 -1.45 -6.71 -2.00
CA ASN A 294 -2.85 -6.51 -2.32
C ASN A 294 -3.63 -7.74 -1.84
N VAL A 295 -4.41 -7.56 -0.78
CA VAL A 295 -5.09 -8.63 -0.05
C VAL A 295 -6.59 -8.55 -0.31
N LEU A 296 -7.14 -9.58 -0.95
CA LEU A 296 -8.57 -9.75 -1.16
C LEU A 296 -9.12 -10.77 -0.17
N PHE A 297 -10.09 -10.32 0.62
CA PHE A 297 -10.94 -11.16 1.44
C PHE A 297 -12.27 -11.37 0.70
N VAL A 298 -12.73 -12.62 0.60
CA VAL A 298 -14.01 -12.96 -0.05
C VAL A 298 -14.82 -13.88 0.86
N ARG A 299 -16.10 -13.60 1.00
CA ARG A 299 -17.01 -14.33 1.89
C ARG A 299 -18.37 -14.54 1.23
N ALA A 300 -19.13 -15.50 1.77
CA ALA A 300 -20.53 -15.63 1.37
C ALA A 300 -21.27 -14.33 1.74
N ALA A 301 -22.12 -13.84 0.85
CA ALA A 301 -23.00 -12.73 1.19
C ALA A 301 -24.01 -13.19 2.25
N GLU A 302 -24.24 -12.36 3.27
CA GLU A 302 -25.31 -12.54 4.25
C GLU A 302 -26.68 -12.22 3.64
#